data_AF-A0A1W9IXR1-F1
#
_entry.id   AF-A0A1W9IXR1-F1
#
_cell.length_a   1.000
_cell.length_b   1.000
_cell.length_c   1.000
_cell.angle_alpha   90.00
_cell.angle_beta   90.00
_cell.angle_gamma   90.00
#
_symmetry.space_group_name_H-M   'P 1'
#
loop_
_entity.id
_entity.type
_entity.pdbx_description
1 polymer ?
#
loop_
_entity_poly.entity_id
_entity_poly.type
_entity_poly.pdbx_seq_one_letter_code
_entity_poly.pdbx_strand_id
1 'polypeptide(L)'
;MTRSGVLFYPFHLCHERTLQWLLERYEQVHFRDYMAIQLSPFCGTTAFPERMGDSFPDLLTSKRLVQGYNVSGPLNPDACTAVDRDLTDSTWRALFHRALVENRRFQRGLFDGADITGRDKDGIAEPALMVRLKDVSFETAPFTVAGIRELSRRRPIGKEADLFDYGLALLKTSASLVYTIQLAIAGQLAVATDSRAHFTLLTRLVERTGATIENRSVEQGAA
;
A
#
# COMPACT_ATOMS: atom_id res chain seq x y z
N MET A 1 -14.36 -23.70 -12.82
CA MET A 1 -13.04 -23.97 -12.22
C MET A 1 -12.78 -22.86 -11.20
N THR A 2 -12.94 -23.16 -9.91
CA THR A 2 -12.51 -22.27 -8.83
C THR A 2 -11.01 -22.08 -8.92
N ARG A 3 -10.54 -20.83 -8.88
CA ARG A 3 -9.10 -20.52 -8.88
C ARG A 3 -8.55 -20.74 -7.48
N SER A 4 -7.30 -21.23 -7.39
CA SER A 4 -6.66 -21.71 -6.15
C SER A 4 -6.64 -20.65 -5.05
N GLY A 5 -6.31 -19.39 -5.37
CA GLY A 5 -6.35 -18.32 -4.39
C GLY A 5 -6.11 -16.92 -4.96
N VAL A 6 -6.41 -15.91 -4.15
CA VAL A 6 -6.22 -14.49 -4.47
C VAL A 6 -5.59 -13.74 -3.32
N LEU A 7 -4.56 -12.93 -3.59
CA LEU A 7 -3.96 -12.01 -2.62
C LEU A 7 -4.63 -10.65 -2.70
N PHE A 8 -5.27 -10.25 -1.62
CA PHE A 8 -5.79 -8.90 -1.48
C PHE A 8 -4.67 -7.91 -1.16
N TYR A 9 -4.68 -6.75 -1.82
CA TYR A 9 -3.71 -5.68 -1.62
C TYR A 9 -4.40 -4.29 -1.63
N PRO A 10 -3.77 -3.25 -1.06
CA PRO A 10 -2.41 -3.22 -0.52
C PRO A 10 -2.35 -3.21 1.00
N PHE A 11 -2.75 -2.11 1.64
CA PHE A 11 -2.49 -1.88 3.07
C PHE A 11 -3.72 -1.63 3.91
N HIS A 12 -4.87 -1.36 3.33
CA HIS A 12 -6.09 -1.15 4.08
C HIS A 12 -6.84 -2.46 4.24
N LEU A 13 -7.71 -2.55 5.24
CA LEU A 13 -8.62 -3.67 5.35
C LEU A 13 -9.45 -3.82 4.07
N CYS A 14 -9.72 -5.08 3.74
CA CYS A 14 -10.65 -5.43 2.70
C CYS A 14 -12.06 -5.11 3.20
N HIS A 15 -12.82 -4.37 2.40
CA HIS A 15 -14.21 -4.11 2.75
C HIS A 15 -15.00 -5.42 2.72
N GLU A 16 -15.97 -5.59 3.62
CA GLU A 16 -16.72 -6.85 3.76
C GLU A 16 -17.35 -7.34 2.45
N ARG A 17 -17.98 -6.43 1.68
CA ARG A 17 -18.51 -6.75 0.33
C ARG A 17 -17.42 -7.23 -0.64
N THR A 18 -16.23 -6.63 -0.58
CA THR A 18 -15.09 -7.07 -1.40
C THR A 18 -14.65 -8.47 -0.97
N LEU A 19 -14.56 -8.72 0.34
CA LEU A 19 -14.23 -10.04 0.88
C LEU A 19 -15.24 -11.10 0.43
N GLN A 20 -16.54 -10.81 0.55
CA GLN A 20 -17.60 -11.71 0.08
C GLN A 20 -17.43 -12.04 -1.40
N TRP A 21 -17.26 -11.01 -2.24
CA TRP A 21 -17.07 -11.18 -3.68
C TRP A 21 -15.86 -12.09 -4.00
N LEU A 22 -14.77 -11.96 -3.25
CA LEU A 22 -13.57 -12.79 -3.40
C LEU A 22 -13.83 -14.24 -2.94
N LEU A 23 -14.48 -14.44 -1.80
CA LEU A 23 -14.81 -15.77 -1.27
C LEU A 23 -15.80 -16.55 -2.16
N GLU A 24 -16.60 -15.87 -2.97
CA GLU A 24 -17.47 -16.54 -3.97
C GLU A 24 -16.68 -17.08 -5.17
N ARG A 25 -15.48 -16.56 -5.45
CA ARG A 25 -14.72 -16.81 -6.69
C ARG A 25 -13.43 -17.58 -6.48
N TYR A 26 -12.85 -17.47 -5.30
CA TYR A 26 -11.59 -18.07 -4.93
C TYR A 26 -11.75 -18.99 -3.73
N GLU A 27 -11.02 -20.10 -3.76
CA GLU A 27 -11.01 -21.05 -2.65
C GLU A 27 -10.39 -20.41 -1.40
N GLN A 28 -9.27 -19.71 -1.58
CA GLN A 28 -8.56 -19.00 -0.52
C GLN A 28 -8.39 -17.52 -0.84
N VAL A 29 -8.63 -16.67 0.17
CA VAL A 29 -8.32 -15.23 0.12
C VAL A 29 -7.16 -14.97 1.07
N HIS A 30 -6.08 -14.45 0.49
CA HIS A 30 -4.82 -14.22 1.16
C HIS A 30 -4.72 -12.75 1.56
N PHE A 31 -4.26 -12.52 2.79
CA PHE A 31 -3.95 -11.21 3.33
C PHE A 31 -2.49 -11.17 3.78
N ARG A 32 -1.80 -10.08 3.44
CA ARG A 32 -0.41 -9.89 3.85
C ARG A 32 -0.26 -9.57 5.33
N ASP A 33 -1.31 -9.01 5.93
CA ASP A 33 -1.61 -9.10 7.36
C ASP A 33 -0.67 -8.42 8.37
N TYR A 34 0.36 -7.74 7.91
CA TYR A 34 1.02 -6.58 8.52
C TYR A 34 2.33 -6.35 7.77
N MET A 35 2.73 -5.11 7.59
CA MET A 35 4.01 -4.77 6.96
C MET A 35 4.65 -3.65 7.75
N ALA A 36 5.74 -3.93 8.46
CA ALA A 36 6.59 -2.92 9.07
C ALA A 36 7.87 -2.77 8.24
N ILE A 37 7.94 -1.76 7.39
CA ILE A 37 9.17 -1.45 6.66
C ILE A 37 10.12 -0.69 7.58
N GLN A 38 11.29 -1.27 7.81
CA GLN A 38 12.37 -0.61 8.53
C GLN A 38 13.24 0.20 7.54
N LEU A 39 13.31 1.52 7.75
CA LEU A 39 14.18 2.39 6.95
C LEU A 39 15.55 2.58 7.59
N SER A 40 15.57 2.75 8.91
CA SER A 40 16.77 2.87 9.74
C SER A 40 16.56 2.11 11.06
N PRO A 41 17.60 1.97 11.91
CA PRO A 41 17.43 1.35 13.22
C PRO A 41 16.36 2.02 14.10
N PHE A 42 16.06 3.30 13.87
CA PHE A 42 15.16 4.10 14.70
C PHE A 42 13.91 4.62 13.96
N CYS A 43 13.75 4.28 12.68
CA CYS A 43 12.64 4.78 11.87
C CYS A 43 12.13 3.70 10.91
N GLY A 44 10.81 3.62 10.78
CA GLY A 44 10.12 2.74 9.84
C GLY A 44 8.71 3.24 9.59
N THR A 45 7.96 2.48 8.80
CA THR A 45 6.54 2.71 8.57
C THR A 45 5.79 1.40 8.61
N THR A 46 4.59 1.41 9.17
CA THR A 46 3.74 0.24 9.25
C THR A 46 2.55 0.38 8.31
N ALA A 47 2.10 -0.72 7.71
CA ALA A 47 0.77 -0.80 7.12
C ALA A 47 -0.32 -0.68 8.19
N PHE A 48 -1.58 -0.80 7.79
CA PHE A 48 -2.71 -0.76 8.72
C PHE A 48 -2.54 -1.86 9.80
N PRO A 49 -2.78 -1.52 11.08
CA PRO A 49 -2.42 -2.39 12.21
C PRO A 49 -3.38 -3.57 12.40
N GLU A 50 -4.61 -3.45 11.92
CA GLU A 50 -5.64 -4.49 12.05
C GLU A 50 -5.44 -5.60 11.02
N ARG A 51 -5.76 -6.84 11.43
CA ARG A 51 -5.73 -8.02 10.56
C ARG A 51 -7.14 -8.41 10.18
N MET A 52 -7.31 -8.85 8.93
CA MET A 52 -8.64 -9.26 8.47
C MET A 52 -9.16 -10.46 9.26
N GLY A 53 -8.29 -11.42 9.58
CA GLY A 53 -8.71 -12.62 10.28
C GLY A 53 -9.14 -12.42 11.73
N ASP A 54 -8.78 -11.30 12.38
CA ASP A 54 -9.23 -10.99 13.74
C ASP A 54 -10.77 -10.81 13.78
N SER A 55 -11.34 -10.29 12.69
CA SER A 55 -12.80 -10.13 12.52
C SER A 55 -13.50 -11.38 11.95
N PHE A 56 -12.75 -12.37 11.45
CA PHE A 56 -13.31 -13.55 10.78
C PHE A 56 -12.60 -14.87 11.21
N PRO A 57 -12.65 -15.23 12.51
CA PRO A 57 -11.91 -16.38 13.04
C PRO A 57 -12.32 -17.73 12.43
N ASP A 58 -13.59 -17.87 12.05
CA ASP A 58 -14.10 -19.09 11.40
C ASP A 58 -13.48 -19.29 10.01
N LEU A 59 -13.26 -18.20 9.26
CA LEU A 59 -12.65 -18.27 7.94
C LEU A 59 -11.14 -18.57 8.02
N LEU A 60 -10.46 -18.14 9.08
CA LEU A 60 -9.08 -18.56 9.36
C LEU A 60 -9.01 -20.04 9.71
N THR A 61 -9.88 -20.49 10.61
CA THR A 61 -9.91 -21.88 11.09
C THR A 61 -10.19 -22.84 9.94
N SER A 62 -11.10 -22.46 9.04
CA SER A 62 -11.43 -23.22 7.82
C SER A 62 -10.44 -23.02 6.67
N LYS A 63 -9.39 -22.20 6.84
CA LYS A 63 -8.40 -21.85 5.81
C LYS A 63 -8.97 -21.18 4.56
N ARG A 64 -10.18 -20.62 4.65
CA ARG A 64 -10.75 -19.74 3.60
C ARG A 64 -10.03 -18.40 3.58
N LEU A 65 -9.55 -17.94 4.75
CA LEU A 65 -8.58 -16.85 4.88
C LEU A 65 -7.20 -17.41 5.19
N VAL A 66 -6.21 -16.93 4.44
CA VAL A 66 -4.79 -17.21 4.68
C VAL A 66 -4.10 -15.90 4.99
N GLN A 67 -3.34 -15.88 6.07
CA GLN A 67 -2.77 -14.63 6.56
C GLN A 67 -1.42 -14.84 7.25
N GLY A 68 -0.66 -13.76 7.50
CA GLY A 68 0.63 -13.82 8.19
C GLY A 68 1.86 -13.91 7.27
N TYR A 69 1.80 -13.36 6.05
CA TYR A 69 2.99 -13.24 5.21
C TYR A 69 4.00 -12.29 5.85
N ASN A 70 5.21 -12.78 6.12
CA ASN A 70 6.26 -11.95 6.68
C ASN A 70 6.92 -11.08 5.61
N VAL A 71 6.47 -9.81 5.54
CA VAL A 71 7.06 -8.76 4.69
C VAL A 71 7.61 -7.59 5.53
N SER A 72 7.87 -7.85 6.81
CA SER A 72 8.38 -6.85 7.75
C SER A 72 9.90 -6.90 7.84
N GLY A 73 10.49 -5.77 8.24
CA GLY A 73 11.92 -5.59 8.37
C GLY A 73 12.51 -4.68 7.28
N PRO A 74 13.84 -4.69 7.11
CA PRO A 74 14.50 -3.85 6.13
C PRO A 74 14.17 -4.29 4.71
N LEU A 75 14.03 -3.32 3.79
CA LEU A 75 13.97 -3.61 2.36
C LEU A 75 15.28 -4.28 1.92
N ASN A 76 15.18 -5.48 1.34
CA ASN A 76 16.29 -6.17 0.71
C ASN A 76 16.76 -5.41 -0.56
N PRO A 77 17.95 -5.74 -1.13
CA PRO A 77 18.50 -5.02 -2.28
C PRO A 77 17.60 -5.02 -3.52
N ASP A 78 16.91 -6.13 -3.80
CA ASP A 78 16.01 -6.26 -4.95
C ASP A 78 14.77 -5.39 -4.78
N ALA A 79 14.20 -5.36 -3.58
CA ALA A 79 13.09 -4.49 -3.24
C ALA A 79 13.50 -3.02 -3.29
N CYS A 80 14.71 -2.66 -2.82
CA CYS A 80 15.22 -1.29 -2.96
C CYS A 80 15.31 -0.88 -4.43
N THR A 81 15.87 -1.76 -5.27
CA THR A 81 16.02 -1.50 -6.70
C THR A 81 14.67 -1.36 -7.39
N ALA A 82 13.71 -2.23 -7.08
CA ALA A 82 12.37 -2.17 -7.64
C ALA A 82 11.63 -0.89 -7.19
N VAL A 83 11.76 -0.50 -5.93
CA VAL A 83 11.20 0.74 -5.41
C VAL A 83 11.83 1.96 -6.07
N ASP A 84 13.16 2.04 -6.18
CA ASP A 84 13.84 3.15 -6.85
C ASP A 84 13.40 3.30 -8.32
N ARG A 85 13.08 2.19 -9.01
CA ARG A 85 12.48 2.25 -10.35
C ARG A 85 11.09 2.90 -10.37
N ASP A 86 10.25 2.65 -9.38
CA ASP A 86 8.96 3.35 -9.24
C ASP A 86 9.16 4.83 -8.89
N LEU A 87 10.06 5.12 -7.94
CA LEU A 87 10.33 6.48 -7.48
C LEU A 87 10.95 7.35 -8.58
N THR A 88 11.65 6.77 -9.56
CA THR A 88 12.24 7.48 -10.70
C THR A 88 11.33 7.54 -11.93
N ASP A 89 10.28 6.71 -11.99
CA ASP A 89 9.27 6.72 -13.06
C ASP A 89 8.29 7.90 -12.86
N SER A 90 8.45 8.94 -13.67
CA SER A 90 7.63 10.16 -13.60
C SER A 90 6.15 9.88 -13.77
N THR A 91 5.76 8.90 -14.60
CA THR A 91 4.35 8.56 -14.79
C THR A 91 3.80 7.83 -13.58
N TRP A 92 4.60 6.95 -12.96
CA TRP A 92 4.20 6.29 -11.72
C TRP A 92 4.00 7.32 -10.60
N ARG A 93 4.92 8.28 -10.46
CA ARG A 93 4.78 9.39 -9.49
C ARG A 93 3.55 10.26 -9.76
N ALA A 94 3.25 10.59 -11.02
CA ALA A 94 2.06 11.35 -11.37
C ALA A 94 0.76 10.59 -11.00
N LEU A 95 0.71 9.28 -11.25
CA LEU A 95 -0.41 8.43 -10.85
C LEU A 95 -0.57 8.36 -9.32
N PHE A 96 0.55 8.23 -8.60
CA PHE A 96 0.57 8.26 -7.14
C PHE A 96 0.08 9.61 -6.62
N HIS A 97 0.60 10.72 -7.14
CA HIS A 97 0.26 12.06 -6.66
C HIS A 97 -1.21 12.37 -6.90
N ARG A 98 -1.72 12.05 -8.10
CA ARG A 98 -3.15 12.18 -8.41
C ARG A 98 -4.00 11.36 -7.43
N ALA A 99 -3.61 10.11 -7.16
CA ALA A 99 -4.31 9.27 -6.20
C ALA A 99 -4.27 9.84 -4.77
N LEU A 100 -3.14 10.39 -4.35
CA LEU A 100 -2.99 11.06 -3.06
C LEU A 100 -3.92 12.28 -2.95
N VAL A 101 -4.07 13.07 -4.02
CA VAL A 101 -4.91 14.27 -4.02
C VAL A 101 -6.40 13.92 -4.03
N GLU A 102 -6.80 12.97 -4.89
CA GLU A 102 -8.21 12.76 -5.25
C GLU A 102 -8.89 11.60 -4.49
N ASN A 103 -8.14 10.66 -3.93
CA ASN A 103 -8.69 9.39 -3.47
C ASN A 103 -8.51 9.19 -1.96
N ARG A 104 -9.57 9.50 -1.19
CA ARG A 104 -9.59 9.28 0.27
C ARG A 104 -9.32 7.84 0.69
N ARG A 105 -9.73 6.86 -0.12
CA ARG A 105 -9.45 5.45 0.17
C ARG A 105 -7.97 5.12 -0.01
N PHE A 106 -7.33 5.69 -1.03
CA PHE A 106 -5.90 5.57 -1.25
C PHE A 106 -5.08 6.18 -0.10
N GLN A 107 -5.54 7.31 0.44
CA GLN A 107 -4.91 7.96 1.60
C GLN A 107 -4.97 7.09 2.88
N ARG A 108 -5.96 6.21 3.02
CA ARG A 108 -6.13 5.36 4.21
C ARG A 108 -4.95 4.40 4.35
N GLY A 109 -4.28 4.50 5.49
CA GLY A 109 -3.14 3.66 5.81
C GLY A 109 -1.82 4.11 5.18
N LEU A 110 -1.75 5.26 4.52
CA LEU A 110 -0.46 5.86 4.13
C LEU A 110 0.25 6.50 5.33
N PHE A 111 -0.50 7.23 6.15
CA PHE A 111 0.00 7.94 7.32
C PHE A 111 -0.63 7.39 8.59
N ASP A 112 0.09 7.48 9.71
CA ASP A 112 -0.39 6.99 11.00
C ASP A 112 -1.58 7.84 11.44
N GLY A 113 -2.67 7.17 11.85
CA GLY A 113 -3.96 7.79 12.15
C GLY A 113 -3.94 8.81 13.29
N ALA A 114 -2.81 8.97 14.00
CA ALA A 114 -2.61 9.99 15.01
C ALA A 114 -2.79 11.42 14.45
N ASP A 115 -2.48 11.64 13.16
CA ASP A 115 -2.68 12.95 12.52
C ASP A 115 -3.81 12.97 11.49
N ILE A 116 -4.27 11.81 10.99
CA ILE A 116 -5.27 11.77 9.90
C ILE A 116 -6.69 11.45 10.36
N THR A 117 -6.85 10.68 11.43
CA THR A 117 -8.19 10.26 11.84
C THR A 117 -8.84 11.16 12.86
N GLY A 118 -8.19 12.29 13.22
CA GLY A 118 -8.75 13.37 14.02
C GLY A 118 -10.06 12.96 14.66
N ARG A 119 -10.01 12.13 15.70
CA ARG A 119 -11.12 12.02 16.64
C ARG A 119 -11.14 13.30 17.47
N ASP A 120 -11.08 14.44 16.80
CA ASP A 120 -11.87 15.58 17.19
C ASP A 120 -13.30 15.15 16.91
N LYS A 121 -13.96 14.82 18.03
CA LYS A 121 -15.35 15.18 18.17
C LYS A 121 -15.48 16.61 17.62
N ASP A 122 -16.25 16.76 16.55
CA ASP A 122 -16.70 18.02 15.97
C ASP A 122 -15.71 18.77 15.04
N GLY A 123 -15.52 18.31 13.78
CA GLY A 123 -14.93 19.20 12.74
C GLY A 123 -14.55 18.59 11.38
N ILE A 124 -14.86 19.30 10.29
CA ILE A 124 -14.70 18.93 8.87
C ILE A 124 -13.29 19.23 8.31
N ALA A 125 -12.31 19.57 9.15
CA ALA A 125 -11.00 20.06 8.69
C ALA A 125 -10.07 18.93 8.23
N GLU A 126 -9.54 19.03 7.01
CA GLU A 126 -8.47 18.16 6.51
C GLU A 126 -7.17 18.40 7.30
N PRO A 127 -6.45 17.35 7.74
CA PRO A 127 -5.21 17.50 8.49
C PRO A 127 -4.20 18.39 7.76
N ALA A 128 -3.53 19.28 8.50
CA ALA A 128 -2.58 20.25 7.94
C ALA A 128 -1.47 19.60 7.10
N LEU A 129 -1.03 18.39 7.46
CA LEU A 129 -0.06 17.62 6.67
C LEU A 129 -0.60 17.26 5.29
N MET A 130 -1.82 16.73 5.20
CA MET A 130 -2.41 16.30 3.93
C MET A 130 -2.56 17.46 2.95
N VAL A 131 -2.91 18.65 3.46
CA VAL A 131 -2.96 19.86 2.63
C VAL A 131 -1.59 20.19 2.04
N ARG A 132 -0.51 20.09 2.83
CA ARG A 132 0.86 20.36 2.35
C ARG A 132 1.32 19.31 1.32
N LEU A 133 1.06 18.02 1.56
CA LEU A 133 1.52 16.93 0.68
C LEU A 133 0.82 16.87 -0.68
N LYS A 134 -0.26 17.65 -0.87
CA LYS A 134 -0.94 17.83 -2.16
C LYS A 134 -0.31 18.89 -3.05
N ASP A 135 0.76 19.55 -2.61
CA ASP A 135 1.50 20.50 -3.45
C ASP A 135 2.10 19.79 -4.68
N VAL A 136 1.85 20.35 -5.86
CA VAL A 136 2.28 19.80 -7.15
C VAL A 136 3.80 19.68 -7.28
N SER A 137 4.58 20.45 -6.51
CA SER A 137 6.03 20.36 -6.50
C SER A 137 6.54 18.98 -6.09
N PHE A 138 5.77 18.21 -5.31
CA PHE A 138 6.13 16.84 -4.93
C PHE A 138 6.08 15.85 -6.11
N GLU A 139 5.27 16.09 -7.13
CA GLU A 139 5.17 15.22 -8.32
C GLU A 139 6.50 15.13 -9.08
N THR A 140 7.23 16.25 -9.12
CA THR A 140 8.49 16.39 -9.85
C THR A 140 9.73 16.24 -8.97
N ALA A 141 9.58 16.28 -7.64
CA ALA A 141 10.67 16.09 -6.71
C ALA A 141 11.33 14.70 -6.88
N PRO A 142 12.67 14.61 -6.89
CA PRO A 142 13.36 13.34 -7.01
C PRO A 142 13.32 12.58 -5.69
N PHE A 143 12.99 11.29 -5.75
CA PHE A 143 13.00 10.40 -4.59
C PHE A 143 13.82 9.14 -4.89
N THR A 144 14.55 8.69 -3.88
CA THR A 144 15.21 7.37 -3.85
C THR A 144 15.07 6.78 -2.46
N VAL A 145 15.14 5.46 -2.34
CA VAL A 145 15.18 4.75 -1.06
C VAL A 145 16.35 5.26 -0.21
N ALA A 146 17.52 5.48 -0.84
CA ALA A 146 18.70 6.02 -0.14
C ALA A 146 18.45 7.43 0.41
N GLY A 147 17.84 8.33 -0.38
CA GLY A 147 17.51 9.68 0.06
C GLY A 147 16.50 9.70 1.21
N ILE A 148 15.47 8.86 1.13
CA ILE A 148 14.45 8.74 2.19
C ILE A 148 15.07 8.16 3.48
N ARG A 149 15.96 7.17 3.35
CA ARG A 149 16.73 6.62 4.49
C ARG A 149 17.64 7.65 5.13
N GLU A 150 18.22 8.55 4.34
CA GLU A 150 19.06 9.61 4.88
C GLU A 150 18.25 10.65 5.65
N LEU A 151 17.08 11.04 5.13
CA LEU A 151 16.13 11.90 5.85
C LEU A 151 15.66 11.25 7.17
N SER A 152 15.41 9.93 7.17
CA SER A 152 14.95 9.19 8.35
C SER A 152 15.97 9.06 9.48
N ARG A 153 17.25 9.37 9.22
CA ARG A 153 18.33 9.38 10.21
C ARG A 153 18.51 10.73 10.87
N ARG A 154 17.77 11.74 10.43
CA ARG A 154 17.82 13.12 10.91
C ARG A 154 16.54 13.46 11.64
N ARG A 155 16.48 14.67 12.20
CA ARG A 155 15.24 15.27 12.70
C ARG A 155 14.76 16.32 11.69
N PRO A 156 14.08 15.91 10.60
CA PRO A 156 13.66 16.85 9.56
C PRO A 156 12.66 17.86 10.14
N ILE A 157 12.73 19.11 9.66
CA ILE A 157 11.83 20.20 10.07
C ILE A 157 11.33 20.96 8.84
N GLY A 158 10.15 21.57 8.96
CA GLY A 158 9.55 22.35 7.88
C GLY A 158 9.46 21.55 6.58
N LYS A 159 9.99 22.10 5.48
CA LYS A 159 9.93 21.47 4.16
C LYS A 159 10.67 20.13 4.08
N GLU A 160 11.71 19.91 4.87
CA GLU A 160 12.38 18.60 4.92
C GLU A 160 11.48 17.53 5.55
N ALA A 161 10.63 17.90 6.51
CA ALA A 161 9.67 16.99 7.11
C ALA A 161 8.59 16.60 6.08
N ASP A 162 8.06 17.56 5.33
CA ASP A 162 7.08 17.27 4.28
C ASP A 162 7.68 16.41 3.15
N LEU A 163 8.95 16.64 2.77
CA LEU A 163 9.68 15.78 1.83
C LEU A 163 9.83 14.35 2.37
N PHE A 164 10.16 14.22 3.65
CA PHE A 164 10.26 12.92 4.29
C PHE A 164 8.91 12.20 4.31
N ASP A 165 7.82 12.85 4.71
CA ASP A 165 6.48 12.26 4.79
C ASP A 165 5.96 11.84 3.41
N TYR A 166 6.14 12.69 2.39
CA TYR A 166 5.79 12.34 1.01
C TYR A 166 6.62 11.16 0.50
N GLY A 167 7.94 11.20 0.70
CA GLY A 167 8.85 10.14 0.32
C GLY A 167 8.53 8.82 1.01
N LEU A 168 8.14 8.86 2.29
CA LEU A 168 7.71 7.70 3.05
C LEU A 168 6.44 7.09 2.47
N ALA A 169 5.45 7.91 2.09
CA ALA A 169 4.20 7.45 1.48
C ALA A 169 4.43 6.82 0.10
N LEU A 170 5.32 7.40 -0.72
CA LEU A 170 5.75 6.82 -2.00
C LEU A 170 6.42 5.46 -1.80
N LEU A 171 7.44 5.40 -0.94
CA LEU A 171 8.22 4.19 -0.66
C LEU A 171 7.34 3.09 -0.13
N LYS A 172 6.47 3.41 0.85
CA LYS A 172 5.52 2.47 1.43
C LYS A 172 4.66 1.86 0.32
N THR A 173 4.01 2.71 -0.47
CA THR A 173 3.14 2.31 -1.59
C THR A 173 3.87 1.39 -2.55
N SER A 174 5.01 1.82 -3.09
CA SER A 174 5.80 1.02 -4.03
C SER A 174 6.25 -0.31 -3.43
N ALA A 175 6.83 -0.31 -2.23
CA ALA A 175 7.33 -1.51 -1.58
C ALA A 175 6.24 -2.57 -1.40
N SER A 176 5.02 -2.15 -1.08
CA SER A 176 3.90 -3.10 -1.04
C SER A 176 3.53 -3.68 -2.37
N LEU A 177 3.49 -2.88 -3.43
CA LEU A 177 3.16 -3.39 -4.76
C LEU A 177 4.23 -4.40 -5.20
N VAL A 178 5.50 -4.12 -4.91
CA VAL A 178 6.62 -5.04 -5.11
C VAL A 178 6.40 -6.34 -4.32
N TYR A 179 6.10 -6.26 -3.02
CA TYR A 179 5.83 -7.45 -2.21
C TYR A 179 4.58 -8.20 -2.67
N THR A 180 3.54 -7.51 -3.14
CA THR A 180 2.34 -8.12 -3.72
C THR A 180 2.72 -8.97 -4.94
N ILE A 181 3.57 -8.46 -5.84
CA ILE A 181 4.07 -9.23 -6.99
C ILE A 181 4.87 -10.44 -6.55
N GLN A 182 5.81 -10.26 -5.61
CA GLN A 182 6.67 -11.35 -5.13
C GLN A 182 5.84 -12.48 -4.49
N LEU A 183 4.91 -12.12 -3.61
CA LEU A 183 4.02 -13.09 -2.96
C LEU A 183 3.09 -13.78 -3.95
N ALA A 184 2.53 -13.03 -4.91
CA ALA A 184 1.65 -13.59 -5.92
C ALA A 184 2.38 -14.60 -6.82
N ILE A 185 3.61 -14.30 -7.24
CA ILE A 185 4.43 -15.23 -8.03
C ILE A 185 4.77 -16.47 -7.20
N ALA A 186 5.28 -16.27 -5.99
CA ALA A 186 5.69 -17.39 -5.13
C ALA A 186 4.52 -18.32 -4.77
N GLY A 187 3.33 -17.76 -4.56
CA GLY A 187 2.12 -18.52 -4.24
C GLY A 187 1.25 -18.91 -5.44
N GLN A 188 1.64 -18.53 -6.66
CA GLN A 188 0.81 -18.68 -7.88
C GLN A 188 -0.61 -18.12 -7.71
N LEU A 189 -0.72 -16.96 -7.05
CA LEU A 189 -1.99 -16.32 -6.70
C LEU A 189 -2.37 -15.27 -7.73
N ALA A 190 -3.67 -15.12 -7.97
CA ALA A 190 -4.19 -13.87 -8.51
C ALA A 190 -4.01 -12.75 -7.47
N VAL A 191 -4.09 -11.49 -7.88
CA VAL A 191 -4.10 -10.34 -6.96
C VAL A 191 -5.38 -9.54 -7.17
N ALA A 192 -5.94 -9.01 -6.09
CA ALA A 192 -7.15 -8.20 -6.15
C ALA A 192 -7.09 -7.00 -5.22
N THR A 193 -7.69 -5.90 -5.65
CA THR A 193 -7.87 -4.70 -4.82
C THR A 193 -9.23 -4.09 -5.10
N ASP A 194 -9.80 -3.41 -4.13
CA ASP A 194 -10.97 -2.54 -4.29
C ASP A 194 -10.58 -1.05 -4.34
N SER A 195 -9.30 -0.76 -4.58
CA SER A 195 -8.77 0.57 -4.80
C SER A 195 -8.27 0.74 -6.24
N ARG A 196 -9.02 1.49 -7.04
CA ARG A 196 -8.66 1.77 -8.44
C ARG A 196 -7.27 2.38 -8.60
N ALA A 197 -6.86 3.25 -7.68
CA ALA A 197 -5.53 3.85 -7.71
C ALA A 197 -4.42 2.80 -7.56
N HIS A 198 -4.55 1.92 -6.56
CA HIS A 198 -3.60 0.82 -6.37
C HIS A 198 -3.63 -0.18 -7.53
N PHE A 199 -4.81 -0.43 -8.10
CA PHE A 199 -4.94 -1.24 -9.31
C PHE A 199 -4.11 -0.66 -10.46
N THR A 200 -4.27 0.63 -10.75
CA THR A 200 -3.53 1.30 -11.84
C THR A 200 -2.01 1.30 -11.58
N LEU A 201 -1.57 1.58 -10.35
CA LEU A 201 -0.15 1.56 -9.99
C LEU A 201 0.46 0.16 -10.13
N LEU A 202 -0.26 -0.89 -9.67
CA LEU A 202 0.21 -2.27 -9.79
C LEU A 202 0.26 -2.73 -11.24
N THR A 203 -0.76 -2.41 -12.04
CA THR A 203 -0.79 -2.75 -13.47
C THR A 203 0.43 -2.19 -14.20
N ARG A 204 0.79 -0.93 -13.95
CA ARG A 204 1.99 -0.32 -14.52
C ARG A 204 3.27 -1.08 -14.12
N LEU A 205 3.37 -1.47 -12.84
CA LEU A 205 4.52 -2.24 -12.35
C LEU A 205 4.58 -3.63 -13.00
N VAL A 206 3.44 -4.30 -13.16
CA VAL A 206 3.33 -5.60 -13.84
C VAL A 206 3.75 -5.50 -15.31
N GLU A 207 3.22 -4.52 -16.05
CA GLU A 207 3.59 -4.25 -17.44
C GLU A 207 5.10 -4.02 -17.60
N ARG A 208 5.67 -3.19 -16.72
CA ARG A 208 7.10 -2.86 -16.76
C ARG A 208 8.01 -4.04 -16.42
N THR A 209 7.57 -4.93 -15.51
CA THR A 209 8.36 -6.09 -15.08
C THR A 209 8.15 -7.33 -15.96
N GLY A 210 7.13 -7.33 -16.84
CA GLY A 210 6.74 -8.49 -17.62
C GLY A 210 6.18 -9.63 -16.75
N ALA A 211 5.78 -9.33 -15.51
CA ALA A 211 5.24 -10.34 -14.61
C ALA A 211 3.91 -10.90 -15.16
N THR A 212 3.76 -12.22 -15.15
CA THR A 212 2.48 -12.85 -15.52
C THR A 212 1.65 -13.07 -14.27
N ILE A 213 0.90 -12.04 -13.87
CA ILE A 213 0.02 -12.07 -12.70
C ILE A 213 -1.35 -11.55 -13.11
N GLU A 214 -2.39 -12.27 -12.69
CA GLU A 214 -3.74 -11.79 -12.87
C GLU A 214 -4.07 -10.71 -11.83
N ASN A 215 -4.22 -9.45 -12.27
CA ASN A 215 -4.64 -8.34 -11.43
C ASN A 215 -6.13 -8.01 -11.61
N ARG A 216 -6.89 -7.98 -10.51
CA ARG A 216 -8.34 -7.70 -10.50
C ARG A 216 -8.67 -6.43 -9.70
N SER A 217 -9.49 -5.58 -10.31
CA SER A 217 -10.19 -4.50 -9.62
C SER A 217 -11.58 -4.99 -9.21
N VAL A 218 -11.89 -4.91 -7.92
CA VAL A 218 -13.24 -5.15 -7.40
C VAL A 218 -13.90 -3.79 -7.26
N GLU A 219 -14.73 -3.44 -8.25
CA GLU A 219 -15.52 -2.21 -8.17
C GLU A 219 -16.59 -2.38 -7.10
N GLN A 220 -16.54 -1.52 -6.09
CA GLN A 220 -17.69 -1.36 -5.20
C GLN A 220 -18.75 -0.64 -6.01
N GLY A 221 -19.78 -1.36 -6.45
CA GLY A 221 -20.93 -0.75 -7.10
C GLY A 221 -21.42 0.41 -6.24
N ALA A 222 -21.62 1.57 -6.87
CA ALA A 222 -22.35 2.67 -6.27
C ALA A 222 -23.72 2.13 -5.86
N ALA A 223 -23.95 2.04 -4.55
CA ALA A 223 -25.30 2.00 -4.00
C ALA A 223 -25.67 3.44 -3.67
#